data_AF-A0A0D8JGB4-F1
#
_entry.id   AF-A0A0D8JGB4-F1
#
_cell.length_a   1.000
_cell.length_b   1.000
_cell.length_c   1.000
_cell.angle_alpha   90.00
_cell.angle_beta   90.00
_cell.angle_gamma   90.00
#
_symmetry.space_group_name_H-M   'P 1'
#
loop_
_entity.id
_entity.type
_entity.pdbx_description
1 polymer ?
#
loop_
_entity_poly.entity_id
_entity_poly.type
_entity_poly.pdbx_seq_one_letter_code
_entity_poly.pdbx_strand_id
1 'polypeptide(L)'
;MKALAKIIHQTPASYLPTAFPAHYYGMPNGRIYIVFSRFYDLAIGQSGIEFVFAEHDDYTYNYETGEIIPMQNVPRKLKVFSEEVDHPDLKIHIFTTKRNLQSYGQAQAFLNEEAMRMCAVPA
;
A
#
# COMPACT_ATOMS: atom_id res chain seq x y z
N MET A 1 2.41 -2.27 -21.18
CA MET A 1 1.94 -1.16 -20.31
C MET A 1 3.04 -0.82 -19.34
N LYS A 2 3.38 0.46 -19.14
CA LYS A 2 4.34 0.87 -18.11
C LYS A 2 3.61 0.84 -16.76
N ALA A 3 4.16 0.14 -15.77
CA ALA A 3 3.59 0.14 -14.42
C ALA A 3 3.72 1.56 -13.82
N LEU A 4 2.58 2.16 -13.46
CA LEU A 4 2.52 3.47 -12.81
C LEU A 4 2.59 3.36 -11.29
N ALA A 5 2.01 2.30 -10.72
CA ALA A 5 2.23 1.94 -9.33
C ALA A 5 3.58 1.22 -9.22
N LYS A 6 4.59 1.93 -8.73
CA LYS A 6 5.97 1.42 -8.58
C LYS A 6 6.10 0.71 -7.25
N ILE A 7 6.48 -0.57 -7.25
CA ILE A 7 6.75 -1.26 -5.99
C ILE A 7 8.00 -0.67 -5.35
N ILE A 8 7.90 -0.27 -4.07
CA ILE A 8 8.99 0.35 -3.32
C ILE A 8 9.50 -0.56 -2.21
N HIS A 9 8.63 -1.40 -1.63
CA HIS A 9 9.02 -2.33 -0.59
C HIS A 9 8.01 -3.48 -0.46
N GLN A 10 8.49 -4.64 -0.01
CA GLN A 10 7.67 -5.81 0.29
C GLN A 10 8.18 -6.40 1.61
N THR A 11 7.31 -6.52 2.59
CA THR A 11 7.68 -7.07 3.90
C THR A 11 6.50 -7.78 4.54
N PRO A 12 6.72 -8.86 5.30
CA PRO A 12 5.79 -9.23 6.35
C PRO A 12 5.51 -8.01 7.23
N ALA A 13 4.24 -7.74 7.51
CA ALA A 13 3.83 -6.64 8.39
C ALA A 13 3.22 -7.23 9.65
N SER A 14 3.88 -7.02 10.78
CA SER A 14 3.53 -7.53 12.10
C SER A 14 2.39 -6.74 12.73
N TYR A 15 2.28 -5.45 12.40
CA TYR A 15 1.26 -4.55 12.94
C TYR A 15 0.07 -4.35 12.01
N LEU A 16 0.05 -5.03 10.86
CA LEU A 16 -1.11 -5.11 9.98
C LEU A 16 -1.72 -6.51 10.03
N PRO A 17 -3.06 -6.66 9.96
CA PRO A 17 -3.72 -7.96 9.99
C PRO A 17 -3.55 -8.66 8.64
N THR A 18 -2.33 -9.11 8.32
CA THR A 18 -1.98 -9.63 7.01
C THR A 18 -1.97 -11.16 6.97
N ALA A 19 -2.43 -11.74 5.86
CA ALA A 19 -2.30 -13.16 5.55
C ALA A 19 -1.00 -13.46 4.78
N PHE A 20 -0.53 -12.50 3.99
CA PHE A 20 0.69 -12.54 3.19
C PHE A 20 1.43 -11.19 3.25
N PRO A 21 2.73 -11.11 2.88
CA PRO A 21 3.50 -9.87 2.94
C PRO A 21 2.76 -8.66 2.35
N ALA A 22 2.85 -7.53 3.05
CA ALA A 22 2.34 -6.25 2.57
C ALA A 22 3.26 -5.72 1.48
N HIS A 23 2.65 -5.12 0.45
CA HIS A 23 3.36 -4.48 -0.66
C HIS A 23 3.12 -2.98 -0.59
N TYR A 24 4.22 -2.23 -0.61
CA TYR A 24 4.22 -0.79 -0.62
C TYR A 24 4.50 -0.30 -2.05
N TYR A 25 3.71 0.67 -2.50
CA TYR A 25 3.77 1.24 -3.83
C TYR A 25 3.91 2.76 -3.77
N GLY A 26 4.86 3.30 -4.52
CA GLY A 26 4.96 4.72 -4.80
C GLY A 26 4.03 5.11 -5.96
N MET A 27 3.15 6.06 -5.72
CA MET A 27 2.11 6.49 -6.68
C MET A 27 2.46 7.84 -7.33
N PRO A 28 1.94 8.13 -8.55
CA PRO A 28 2.23 9.39 -9.26
C PRO A 28 1.77 10.67 -8.55
N ASN A 29 0.76 10.57 -7.68
CA ASN A 29 0.27 11.69 -6.86
C ASN A 29 1.18 12.02 -5.66
N GLY A 30 2.35 11.38 -5.58
CA GLY A 30 3.34 11.60 -4.53
C GLY A 30 3.05 10.90 -3.20
N ARG A 31 2.09 9.96 -3.18
CA ARG A 31 1.69 9.22 -1.99
C ARG A 31 2.20 7.78 -2.01
N ILE A 32 2.27 7.17 -0.83
CA ILE A 32 2.62 5.75 -0.68
C ILE A 32 1.36 4.96 -0.38
N TYR A 33 1.12 3.91 -1.18
CA TYR A 33 -0.04 3.04 -1.06
C TYR A 33 0.42 1.68 -0.57
N ILE A 34 -0.36 1.08 0.31
CA ILE A 34 -0.15 -0.26 0.85
C ILE A 34 -1.22 -1.18 0.28
N VAL A 35 -0.79 -2.32 -0.24
CA VAL A 35 -1.66 -3.43 -0.58
C VAL A 35 -1.28 -4.60 0.31
N PHE A 36 -2.24 -5.11 1.05
CA PHE A 36 -2.06 -6.34 1.81
C PHE A 36 -3.31 -7.20 1.70
N SER A 37 -3.13 -8.50 1.89
CA SER A 37 -4.24 -9.45 1.95
C SER A 37 -4.56 -9.76 3.40
N ARG A 38 -5.83 -9.94 3.74
CA ARG A 38 -6.28 -10.39 5.06
C ARG A 38 -7.38 -11.42 4.95
N PHE A 39 -7.52 -12.25 5.98
CA PHE A 39 -8.66 -13.15 6.09
C PHE A 39 -9.93 -12.38 6.44
N TYR A 40 -11.05 -12.81 5.90
CA TYR A 40 -12.38 -12.35 6.28
C TYR A 40 -13.34 -13.55 6.41
N ASP A 41 -14.32 -13.44 7.30
CA ASP A 41 -15.26 -14.54 7.55
C ASP A 41 -16.37 -14.58 6.50
N LEU A 42 -16.61 -15.79 5.98
CA LEU A 42 -17.65 -16.15 5.01
C LEU A 42 -18.66 -17.09 5.69
N ALA A 43 -19.25 -16.66 6.80
CA ALA A 43 -20.12 -17.50 7.63
C ALA A 43 -19.45 -18.82 8.11
N ILE A 44 -20.22 -19.63 8.86
CA ILE A 44 -19.76 -20.74 9.71
C ILE A 44 -18.67 -21.59 9.03
N GLY A 45 -17.44 -21.47 9.53
CA GLY A 45 -16.31 -22.34 9.20
C GLY A 45 -15.60 -22.04 7.88
N GLN A 46 -15.96 -20.98 7.14
CA GLN A 46 -15.26 -20.58 5.91
C GLN A 46 -14.60 -19.22 6.07
N SER A 47 -13.32 -19.14 5.70
CA SER A 47 -12.57 -17.89 5.63
C SER A 47 -12.16 -17.63 4.18
N GLY A 48 -12.42 -16.41 3.71
CA GLY A 48 -11.94 -15.93 2.42
C GLY A 48 -10.71 -15.05 2.59
N ILE A 49 -10.07 -14.71 1.47
CA ILE A 49 -9.00 -13.70 1.41
C ILE A 49 -9.55 -12.46 0.71
N GLU A 50 -9.33 -11.29 1.30
CA GLU A 50 -9.58 -10.01 0.64
C GLU A 50 -8.28 -9.20 0.54
N PHE A 51 -8.13 -8.48 -0.55
CA PHE A 51 -7.06 -7.50 -0.74
C PHE A 51 -7.54 -6.15 -0.24
N VAL A 52 -6.78 -5.56 0.66
CA VAL A 52 -6.99 -4.25 1.25
C VAL A 52 -6.03 -3.27 0.59
N PHE A 53 -6.58 -2.12 0.21
CA PHE A 53 -5.83 -1.02 -0.36
C PHE A 53 -5.94 0.17 0.58
N ALA A 54 -4.79 0.65 1.03
CA ALA A 54 -4.70 1.75 1.96
C ALA A 54 -3.66 2.78 1.52
N GLU A 55 -3.84 4.02 1.93
CA GLU A 55 -2.80 5.04 1.88
C GLU A 55 -1.96 4.99 3.16
N HIS A 56 -0.67 5.24 3.04
CA HIS A 56 0.25 5.39 4.16
C HIS A 56 0.52 6.87 4.43
N ASP A 57 0.24 7.33 5.65
CA ASP A 57 0.27 8.76 5.96
C ASP A 57 1.63 9.27 6.47
N ASP A 58 2.51 8.38 6.92
CA ASP A 58 3.78 8.77 7.56
C ASP A 58 4.87 9.20 6.55
N TYR A 59 4.68 8.86 5.26
CA TYR A 59 5.65 9.09 4.20
C TYR A 59 5.00 9.57 2.91
N THR A 60 5.73 10.41 2.19
CA THR A 60 5.44 10.82 0.82
C THR A 60 6.46 10.21 -0.12
N TYR A 61 6.17 10.22 -1.42
CA TYR A 61 7.00 9.62 -2.46
C TYR A 61 7.27 10.64 -3.55
N ASN A 62 8.54 10.86 -3.90
CA ASN A 62 8.88 11.58 -5.11
C ASN A 62 8.83 10.61 -6.30
N TYR A 63 7.82 10.76 -7.16
CA TYR A 63 7.60 9.83 -8.26
C TYR A 63 8.68 9.86 -9.34
N GLU A 64 9.32 11.01 -9.53
CA GLU A 64 10.37 11.21 -10.53
C GLU A 64 11.70 10.63 -10.08
N THR A 65 12.12 10.95 -8.84
CA THR A 65 13.41 10.51 -8.29
C THR A 65 13.35 9.13 -7.63
N GLY A 66 12.16 8.69 -7.23
CA GLY A 66 11.96 7.46 -6.47
C GLY A 66 12.27 7.60 -4.97
N GLU A 67 12.51 8.81 -4.48
CA GLU A 67 12.83 9.06 -3.07
C GLU A 67 11.59 8.95 -2.18
N ILE A 68 11.79 8.39 -0.98
CA ILE A 68 10.76 8.32 0.06
C ILE A 68 11.04 9.42 1.07
N ILE A 69 10.07 10.32 1.24
CA ILE A 69 10.19 11.53 2.04
C ILE A 69 9.23 11.43 3.23
N PRO A 70 9.73 11.08 4.42
CA PRO A 70 8.94 11.10 5.66
C PRO A 70 8.31 12.46 5.98
N MET A 71 7.09 12.44 6.50
CA MET A 71 6.40 13.66 6.93
C MET A 71 7.05 14.26 8.21
N GLN A 72 7.08 15.60 8.30
CA GLN A 72 7.86 16.36 9.30
C GLN A 72 7.51 16.07 10.77
N ASN A 73 6.36 15.45 11.05
CA ASN A 73 5.87 15.21 12.42
C ASN A 73 5.92 13.73 12.85
N VAL A 74 6.59 12.85 12.09
CA VAL A 74 6.75 11.45 12.47
C VAL A 74 8.02 11.34 13.33
N PRO A 75 7.91 10.97 14.63
CA PRO A 75 9.08 10.78 15.48
C PRO A 75 9.88 9.57 14.97
N ARG A 76 11.02 9.83 14.34
CA ARG A 76 11.87 8.76 13.80
C ARG A 76 12.80 8.20 14.86
N LYS A 77 12.84 6.88 14.95
CA LYS A 77 13.83 6.16 15.76
C LYS A 77 14.98 5.65 14.89
N LEU A 78 14.73 5.39 13.61
CA LEU A 78 15.67 4.82 12.65
C LEU A 78 15.76 5.70 11.39
N LYS A 79 16.79 5.47 10.57
CA LYS A 79 17.06 6.27 9.36
C LYS A 79 16.50 5.64 8.08
N VAL A 80 15.98 4.41 8.13
CA VAL A 80 15.69 3.59 6.96
C VAL A 80 14.20 3.26 6.90
N PHE A 81 13.55 3.60 5.77
CA PHE A 81 12.12 3.37 5.55
C PHE A 81 11.71 1.91 5.83
N SER A 82 12.45 0.93 5.30
CA SER A 82 12.13 -0.49 5.46
C SER A 82 12.14 -0.99 6.90
N GLU A 83 12.82 -0.29 7.81
CA GLU A 83 12.88 -0.66 9.22
C GLU A 83 11.77 0.00 10.05
N GLU A 84 11.25 1.15 9.60
CA GLU A 84 10.22 1.91 10.32
C GLU A 84 8.81 1.68 9.81
N VAL A 85 8.64 1.14 8.59
CA VAL A 85 7.34 1.03 7.93
C VAL A 85 6.34 0.13 8.65
N ASP A 86 6.82 -0.81 9.47
CA ASP A 86 6.00 -1.73 10.27
C ASP A 86 6.14 -1.39 11.76
N HIS A 87 5.19 -0.61 12.29
CA HIS A 87 5.23 -0.12 13.67
C HIS A 87 3.83 -0.06 14.29
N PRO A 88 3.70 -0.06 15.64
CA PRO A 88 2.39 -0.13 16.31
C PRO A 88 1.50 1.08 16.07
N ASP A 89 2.10 2.25 15.81
CA ASP A 89 1.40 3.51 15.58
C ASP A 89 1.20 3.81 14.08
N LEU A 90 1.27 2.78 13.22
CA LEU A 90 1.17 2.91 11.77
C LEU A 90 -0.15 3.58 11.36
N LYS A 91 -0.03 4.72 10.67
CA LYS A 91 -1.19 5.48 10.19
C LYS A 91 -1.49 5.14 8.75
N ILE A 92 -2.60 4.44 8.57
CA ILE A 92 -3.11 4.06 7.27
C ILE A 92 -4.58 4.44 7.10
N HIS A 93 -4.93 4.87 5.89
CA HIS A 93 -6.31 5.11 5.50
C HIS A 93 -6.75 4.09 4.46
N ILE A 94 -7.58 3.11 4.88
CA ILE A 94 -8.14 2.11 3.96
C ILE A 94 -9.20 2.80 3.08
N PHE A 95 -8.96 2.86 1.77
CA PHE A 95 -9.90 3.48 0.83
C PHE A 95 -10.75 2.45 0.06
N THR A 96 -10.28 1.20 -0.08
CA THR A 96 -11.11 0.12 -0.64
C THR A 96 -10.60 -1.25 -0.23
N THR A 97 -11.50 -2.24 -0.27
CA THR A 97 -11.15 -3.67 -0.23
C THR A 97 -11.71 -4.37 -1.47
N LYS A 98 -11.08 -5.48 -1.89
CA LYS A 98 -11.50 -6.30 -3.03
C LYS A 98 -11.37 -7.79 -2.69
N ARG A 99 -12.48 -8.51 -2.79
CA ARG A 99 -12.57 -9.96 -2.50
C ARG A 99 -12.43 -10.84 -3.73
N ASN A 100 -12.56 -10.25 -4.92
CA ASN A 100 -12.53 -10.95 -6.20
C ASN A 100 -11.13 -11.00 -6.84
N LEU A 101 -10.12 -10.43 -6.17
CA LEU A 101 -8.73 -10.49 -6.64
C LEU A 101 -8.05 -11.76 -6.11
N GLN A 102 -7.26 -12.39 -6.98
CA GLN A 102 -6.58 -13.66 -6.69
C GLN A 102 -5.07 -13.51 -6.52
N SER A 103 -4.49 -12.36 -6.87
CA SER A 103 -3.05 -12.15 -6.78
C SER A 103 -2.67 -10.69 -6.60
N TYR A 104 -1.46 -10.46 -6.07
CA TYR A 104 -0.86 -9.13 -6.03
C TYR A 104 -0.60 -8.53 -7.42
N GLY A 105 -0.48 -9.35 -8.47
CA GLY A 105 -0.41 -8.86 -9.84
C GLY A 105 -1.73 -8.20 -10.27
N GLN A 106 -2.87 -8.81 -9.93
CA GLN A 106 -4.19 -8.21 -10.16
C GLN A 106 -4.40 -6.98 -9.27
N ALA A 107 -3.93 -7.00 -8.03
CA ALA A 107 -4.01 -5.85 -7.14
C ALA A 107 -3.15 -4.67 -7.65
N GLN A 108 -1.96 -4.94 -8.18
CA GLN A 108 -1.14 -3.91 -8.82
C GLN A 108 -1.79 -3.39 -10.10
N ALA A 109 -2.46 -4.24 -10.89
CA ALA A 109 -3.23 -3.80 -12.06
C ALA A 109 -4.34 -2.81 -11.65
N PHE A 110 -5.06 -3.10 -10.56
CA PHE A 110 -6.03 -2.16 -9.98
C PHE A 110 -5.38 -0.82 -9.57
N LEU A 111 -4.23 -0.85 -8.89
CA LEU A 111 -3.50 0.38 -8.57
C LEU A 111 -3.02 1.14 -9.81
N ASN A 112 -2.59 0.44 -10.85
CA ASN A 112 -2.19 1.06 -12.12
C ASN A 112 -3.38 1.76 -12.80
N GLU A 113 -4.58 1.19 -12.72
CA GLU A 113 -5.80 1.83 -13.22
C GLU A 113 -6.11 3.11 -12.45
N GLU A 114 -6.02 3.09 -11.11
CA GLU A 114 -6.21 4.32 -10.33
C GLU A 114 -5.12 5.36 -10.60
N ALA A 115 -3.87 4.94 -10.76
CA ALA A 115 -2.78 5.83 -11.14
C ALA A 115 -3.02 6.46 -12.53
N MET A 116 -3.54 5.70 -13.50
CA MET A 116 -3.91 6.24 -14.82
C MET A 116 -5.01 7.29 -14.70
N ARG A 117 -6.03 7.06 -13.88
CA ARG A 117 -7.09 8.04 -13.64
C ARG A 117 -6.56 9.32 -13.02
N MET A 118 -5.64 9.23 -12.06
CA MET A 118 -4.99 10.39 -11.46
C MET A 118 -4.20 11.22 -12.49
N CYS A 119 -3.49 10.57 -13.41
CA CYS A 119 -2.76 11.26 -14.48
C CYS A 119 -3.67 11.82 -15.59
N ALA A 120 -4.89 11.29 -15.74
CA ALA A 120 -5.84 11.71 -16.78
C ALA A 120 -6.69 12.92 -16.38
N VAL A 121 -6.68 13.32 -15.10
CA VAL A 121 -7.35 14.55 -14.65
C VAL A 121 -6.36 15.72 -14.79
N PRO A 122 -6.57 16.67 -15.73
CA PRO A 122 -5.78 17.89 -15.75
C PRO A 122 -6.10 18.74 -14.51
N ALA A 123 -5.05 19.35 -13.96
CA ALA A 123 -5.13 20.28 -12.83
C ALA A 123 -6.02 21.50 -13.13
#